data_AF-A0A7J8P959-F1
#
_entry.id   AF-A0A7J8P959-F1
#
_cell.length_a   1.000
_cell.length_b   1.000
_cell.length_c   1.000
_cell.angle_alpha   90.00
_cell.angle_beta   90.00
_cell.angle_gamma   90.00
#
_symmetry.space_group_name_H-M   'P 1'
#
loop_
_entity.id
_entity.type
_entity.pdbx_description
1 polymer ?
#
loop_
_entity_poly.entity_id
_entity_poly.type
_entity_poly.pdbx_seq_one_letter_code
_entity_poly.pdbx_strand_id
1 'polypeptide(L)'
;LLNGNKLYGSLPDELGYLSNLSRLQLDQNNISGQIPKTFANMSSVRHLHLNNNSLAGQIPPELSQIFTLLHLLLDNNNLSGYLPPEFSNLPNLRILQLDNNDFSGSVIPASYRNFSRLVKLSLRNCSLQGAVPDLSRIPSLSYLDLSRNHLAGPIPENKLSENMTTIDLSDNQLKGSIPGSFSDLHSLQKLSLKNNFLTGPVPTNIWQNMSFSTSARLKLLEGNPVCKNANLLNVNLFCGSEPREDKMLTNLNYSTANCPIQACPTDNFYEYVPASPLPCFCAAPLRIGYRLKSPSFSYFPPYIQPLEVYLTSSLKLSRYQLSIDTYSWEKGPRLRMYLKLFPSLNVNHSSTFNVSEVQRIRHIYTSWTFPGSALFGPYELLNFTLLGPYADSMYFILQFFWH
;
A
#
# COMPACT_ATOMS: atom_id res chain seq x y z
N LEU A 1 9.04 -12.83 -13.55
CA LEU A 1 8.44 -11.50 -13.27
C LEU A 1 8.21 -10.84 -14.61
N LEU A 2 6.97 -10.46 -14.91
CA LEU A 2 6.60 -9.97 -16.24
C LEU A 2 5.60 -8.79 -16.15
N ASN A 3 5.61 -8.06 -15.02
CA ASN A 3 4.74 -6.91 -14.82
C ASN A 3 5.10 -5.73 -15.76
N GLY A 4 4.11 -4.89 -16.11
CA GLY A 4 4.33 -3.67 -16.88
C GLY A 4 4.70 -3.90 -18.36
N ASN A 5 4.26 -5.02 -18.95
CA ASN A 5 4.46 -5.33 -20.35
C ASN A 5 3.15 -5.15 -21.14
N LYS A 6 3.12 -5.64 -22.39
CA LYS A 6 1.93 -5.67 -23.26
C LYS A 6 1.45 -7.11 -23.51
N LEU A 7 1.65 -8.00 -22.54
CA LEU A 7 1.25 -9.41 -22.69
C LEU A 7 -0.28 -9.50 -22.79
N TYR A 8 -0.78 -10.37 -23.65
CA TYR A 8 -2.20 -10.56 -23.92
C TYR A 8 -2.52 -12.06 -24.07
N GLY A 9 -3.81 -12.38 -24.17
CA GLY A 9 -4.30 -13.77 -24.23
C GLY A 9 -4.61 -14.33 -22.84
N SER A 10 -5.02 -15.60 -22.78
CA SER A 10 -5.37 -16.27 -21.52
C SER A 10 -4.15 -16.80 -20.78
N LEU A 11 -4.26 -16.90 -19.46
CA LEU A 11 -3.29 -17.62 -18.64
C LEU A 11 -3.36 -19.12 -18.97
N PRO A 12 -2.24 -19.76 -19.36
CA PRO A 12 -2.20 -21.19 -19.63
C PRO A 12 -2.21 -22.01 -18.33
N ASP A 13 -2.82 -23.20 -18.38
CA ASP A 13 -2.88 -24.14 -17.25
C ASP A 13 -1.49 -24.60 -16.81
N GLU A 14 -0.54 -24.64 -17.75
CA GLU A 14 0.83 -25.11 -17.56
C GLU A 14 1.61 -24.27 -16.53
N LEU A 15 1.22 -23.00 -16.30
CA LEU A 15 1.80 -22.19 -15.23
C LEU A 15 1.56 -22.82 -13.85
N GLY A 16 0.47 -23.57 -13.69
CA GLY A 16 0.15 -24.32 -12.48
C GLY A 16 1.21 -25.38 -12.12
N TYR A 17 2.02 -25.82 -13.09
CA TYR A 17 3.07 -26.83 -12.88
C TYR A 17 4.38 -26.24 -12.34
N LEU A 18 4.50 -24.92 -12.21
CA LEU A 18 5.68 -24.25 -11.69
C LEU A 18 5.73 -24.28 -10.15
N SER A 19 5.87 -25.48 -9.58
CA SER A 19 5.77 -25.74 -8.12
C SER A 19 6.79 -25.01 -7.25
N ASN A 20 7.95 -24.65 -7.81
CA ASN A 20 9.01 -23.91 -7.11
C ASN A 20 8.84 -22.37 -7.18
N LEU A 21 7.85 -21.88 -7.92
CA LEU A 21 7.66 -20.45 -8.12
C LEU A 21 7.16 -19.77 -6.83
N SER A 22 8.03 -19.02 -6.17
CA SER A 22 7.67 -18.25 -4.96
C SER A 22 6.85 -16.99 -5.27
N ARG A 23 6.99 -16.45 -6.48
CA ARG A 23 6.37 -15.17 -6.87
C ARG A 23 5.96 -15.18 -8.34
N LEU A 24 4.66 -14.99 -8.58
CA LEU A 24 4.10 -14.74 -9.90
C LEU A 24 3.58 -13.29 -9.96
N GLN A 25 4.25 -12.46 -10.75
CA GLN A 25 3.85 -11.07 -10.98
C GLN A 25 3.62 -10.86 -12.48
N LEU A 26 2.35 -10.67 -12.83
CA LEU A 26 1.85 -10.42 -14.19
C LEU A 26 1.03 -9.14 -14.25
N ASP A 27 1.08 -8.32 -13.20
CA ASP A 27 0.29 -7.09 -13.11
C ASP A 27 0.67 -6.05 -14.17
N GLN A 28 -0.27 -5.19 -14.53
CA GLN A 28 -0.10 -4.16 -15.57
C GLN A 28 0.24 -4.78 -16.94
N ASN A 29 -0.67 -5.62 -17.43
CA ASN A 29 -0.63 -6.21 -18.78
C ASN A 29 -2.06 -6.18 -19.38
N ASN A 30 -2.26 -6.85 -20.51
CA ASN A 30 -3.53 -6.99 -21.21
C ASN A 30 -4.03 -8.45 -21.18
N ILE A 31 -3.69 -9.22 -20.13
CA ILE A 31 -4.03 -10.64 -20.01
C ILE A 31 -5.54 -10.77 -19.78
N SER A 32 -6.18 -11.70 -20.48
CA SER A 32 -7.64 -11.91 -20.46
C SER A 32 -7.99 -13.33 -20.02
N GLY A 33 -9.27 -13.69 -20.06
CA GLY A 33 -9.73 -15.04 -19.71
C GLY A 33 -9.74 -15.31 -18.20
N GLN A 34 -9.91 -16.57 -17.81
CA GLN A 34 -10.05 -16.98 -16.41
C GLN A 34 -8.70 -17.16 -15.72
N ILE A 35 -8.71 -17.06 -14.39
CA ILE A 35 -7.59 -17.55 -13.58
C ILE A 35 -7.67 -19.09 -13.58
N PRO A 36 -6.64 -19.82 -14.04
CA PRO A 36 -6.69 -21.27 -14.12
C PRO A 36 -6.76 -21.91 -12.73
N LYS A 37 -7.64 -22.90 -12.55
CA LYS A 37 -7.75 -23.65 -11.29
C LYS A 37 -6.45 -24.38 -10.94
N THR A 38 -5.70 -24.78 -11.97
CA THR A 38 -4.37 -25.39 -11.88
C THR A 38 -3.35 -24.52 -11.12
N PHE A 39 -3.58 -23.22 -10.95
CA PHE A 39 -2.73 -22.36 -10.11
C PHE A 39 -2.68 -22.82 -8.65
N ALA A 40 -3.70 -23.56 -8.18
CA ALA A 40 -3.69 -24.20 -6.87
C ALA A 40 -2.52 -25.17 -6.67
N ASN A 41 -1.93 -25.70 -7.76
CA ASN A 41 -0.79 -26.62 -7.72
C ASN A 41 0.55 -25.92 -7.48
N MET A 42 0.63 -24.58 -7.54
CA MET A 42 1.85 -23.81 -7.27
C MET A 42 2.12 -23.73 -5.76
N SER A 43 2.44 -24.86 -5.13
CA SER A 43 2.51 -25.03 -3.68
C SER A 43 3.54 -24.15 -2.95
N SER A 44 4.51 -23.56 -3.66
CA SER A 44 5.49 -22.63 -3.08
C SER A 44 5.15 -21.15 -3.23
N VAL A 45 4.08 -20.80 -3.97
CA VAL A 45 3.82 -19.39 -4.31
C VAL A 45 3.37 -18.61 -3.07
N ARG A 46 4.04 -17.48 -2.84
CA ARG A 46 3.78 -16.56 -1.73
C ARG A 46 3.12 -15.27 -2.21
N HIS A 47 3.39 -14.89 -3.44
CA HIS A 47 2.91 -13.63 -4.02
C HIS A 47 2.30 -13.90 -5.38
N LEU A 48 0.98 -13.74 -5.46
CA LEU A 48 0.22 -13.84 -6.71
C LEU A 48 -0.36 -12.46 -7.02
N HIS A 49 0.32 -11.73 -7.91
CA HIS A 49 -0.10 -10.39 -8.33
C HIS A 49 -0.51 -10.42 -9.80
N LEU A 50 -1.81 -10.34 -10.05
CA LEU A 50 -2.43 -10.38 -11.38
C LEU A 50 -3.27 -9.11 -11.66
N ASN A 51 -3.12 -8.09 -10.81
CA ASN A 51 -3.90 -6.86 -10.87
C ASN A 51 -3.61 -6.00 -12.10
N ASN A 52 -4.53 -5.12 -12.50
CA ASN A 52 -4.44 -4.31 -13.74
C ASN A 52 -4.25 -5.19 -14.99
N ASN A 53 -5.24 -6.04 -15.26
CA ASN A 53 -5.36 -6.87 -16.46
C ASN A 53 -6.84 -6.86 -16.92
N SER A 54 -7.22 -7.80 -17.79
CA SER A 54 -8.60 -8.03 -18.24
C SER A 54 -9.08 -9.45 -17.88
N LEU A 55 -8.59 -10.01 -16.76
CA LEU A 55 -9.02 -11.32 -16.28
C LEU A 55 -10.50 -11.30 -15.92
N ALA A 56 -11.21 -12.38 -16.18
CA ALA A 56 -12.65 -12.46 -16.02
C ALA A 56 -13.10 -13.79 -15.40
N GLY A 57 -14.36 -13.85 -14.97
CA GLY A 57 -14.96 -15.03 -14.36
C GLY A 57 -14.65 -15.18 -12.87
N GLN A 58 -15.05 -16.33 -12.32
CA GLN A 58 -14.95 -16.66 -10.90
C GLN A 58 -13.49 -16.76 -10.44
N ILE A 59 -13.17 -16.15 -9.29
CA ILE A 59 -11.92 -16.44 -8.59
C ILE A 59 -11.96 -17.90 -8.14
N PRO A 60 -11.03 -18.77 -8.58
CA PRO A 60 -11.05 -20.18 -8.20
C PRO A 60 -10.94 -20.36 -6.68
N PRO A 61 -11.93 -20.97 -6.01
CA PRO A 61 -11.83 -21.31 -4.59
C PRO A 61 -10.65 -22.23 -4.29
N GLU A 62 -10.20 -23.01 -5.28
CA GLU A 62 -9.03 -23.90 -5.21
C GLU A 62 -7.74 -23.14 -4.85
N LEU A 63 -7.65 -21.81 -5.09
CA LEU A 63 -6.51 -21.00 -4.62
C LEU A 63 -6.34 -21.02 -3.09
N SER A 64 -7.38 -21.41 -2.33
CA SER A 64 -7.30 -21.64 -0.89
C SER A 64 -6.37 -22.79 -0.49
N GLN A 65 -5.97 -23.66 -1.43
CA GLN A 65 -5.02 -24.76 -1.21
C GLN A 65 -3.56 -24.28 -1.17
N ILE A 66 -3.29 -23.04 -1.57
CA ILE A 66 -1.94 -22.46 -1.56
C ILE A 66 -1.63 -21.92 -0.16
N PHE A 67 -1.31 -22.83 0.78
CA PHE A 67 -1.09 -22.45 2.19
C PHE A 67 0.09 -21.49 2.40
N THR A 68 1.00 -21.35 1.43
CA THR A 68 2.13 -20.41 1.43
C THR A 68 1.75 -18.98 1.05
N LEU A 69 0.53 -18.75 0.54
CA LEU A 69 0.13 -17.48 -0.03
C LEU A 69 0.12 -16.36 1.03
N LEU A 70 0.88 -15.30 0.77
CA LEU A 70 0.96 -14.10 1.60
C LEU A 70 0.14 -12.97 0.98
N HIS A 71 0.29 -12.74 -0.32
CA HIS A 71 -0.38 -11.64 -1.02
C HIS A 71 -1.17 -12.18 -2.22
N LEU A 72 -2.43 -11.79 -2.28
CA LEU A 72 -3.31 -12.01 -3.42
C LEU A 72 -3.82 -10.65 -3.91
N LEU A 73 -3.26 -10.16 -5.02
CA LEU A 73 -3.64 -8.90 -5.63
C LEU A 73 -4.30 -9.17 -6.98
N LEU A 74 -5.61 -8.98 -7.07
CA LEU A 74 -6.43 -9.21 -8.26
C LEU A 74 -7.23 -7.96 -8.68
N ASP A 75 -6.95 -6.81 -8.06
CA ASP A 75 -7.64 -5.55 -8.34
C ASP A 75 -7.55 -5.11 -9.82
N ASN A 76 -8.53 -4.32 -10.26
CA ASN A 76 -8.59 -3.76 -11.60
C ASN A 76 -8.56 -4.86 -12.68
N ASN A 77 -9.56 -5.74 -12.62
CA ASN A 77 -9.83 -6.79 -13.60
C ASN A 77 -11.35 -6.80 -13.88
N ASN A 78 -11.83 -7.81 -14.59
CA ASN A 78 -13.25 -8.06 -14.87
C ASN A 78 -13.75 -9.35 -14.18
N LEU A 79 -13.18 -9.68 -13.01
CA LEU A 79 -13.54 -10.88 -12.24
C LEU A 79 -14.97 -10.75 -11.72
N SER A 80 -15.66 -11.87 -11.63
CA SER A 80 -17.07 -11.93 -11.25
C SER A 80 -17.41 -13.13 -10.38
N GLY A 81 -18.70 -13.31 -10.08
CA GLY A 81 -19.18 -14.41 -9.24
C GLY A 81 -19.09 -14.07 -7.75
N TYR A 82 -18.83 -15.08 -6.92
CA TYR A 82 -18.83 -14.92 -5.46
C TYR A 82 -17.42 -14.75 -4.90
N LEU A 83 -17.31 -14.11 -3.75
CA LEU A 83 -16.07 -14.08 -2.98
C LEU A 83 -15.85 -15.44 -2.30
N PRO A 84 -14.75 -16.19 -2.58
CA PRO A 84 -14.57 -17.54 -2.02
C PRO A 84 -14.50 -17.53 -0.49
N PRO A 85 -15.46 -18.14 0.23
CA PRO A 85 -15.44 -18.22 1.69
C PRO A 85 -14.21 -18.96 2.23
N GLU A 86 -13.65 -19.90 1.46
CA GLU A 86 -12.49 -20.73 1.78
C GLU A 86 -11.22 -19.91 1.97
N PHE A 87 -11.14 -18.71 1.41
CA PHE A 87 -9.97 -17.85 1.58
C PHE A 87 -9.70 -17.52 3.04
N SER A 88 -10.73 -17.49 3.90
CA SER A 88 -10.54 -17.29 5.35
C SER A 88 -9.68 -18.38 6.01
N ASN A 89 -9.49 -19.54 5.35
CA ASN A 89 -8.69 -20.65 5.85
C ASN A 89 -7.21 -20.56 5.42
N LEU A 90 -6.83 -19.59 4.58
CA LEU A 90 -5.43 -19.40 4.19
C LEU A 90 -4.61 -18.93 5.40
N PRO A 91 -3.69 -19.76 5.93
CA PRO A 91 -3.10 -19.55 7.25
C PRO A 91 -2.07 -18.42 7.26
N ASN A 92 -1.59 -17.99 6.10
CA ASN A 92 -0.52 -17.01 5.97
C ASN A 92 -0.93 -15.74 5.22
N LEU A 93 -2.17 -15.67 4.71
CA LEU A 93 -2.61 -14.53 3.89
C LEU A 93 -2.56 -13.24 4.70
N ARG A 94 -1.86 -12.23 4.16
CA ARG A 94 -1.66 -10.91 4.76
C ARG A 94 -2.42 -9.83 4.02
N ILE A 95 -2.47 -9.90 2.69
CA ILE A 95 -3.07 -8.87 1.85
C ILE A 95 -4.01 -9.56 0.86
N LEU A 96 -5.28 -9.19 0.93
CA LEU A 96 -6.31 -9.51 -0.05
C LEU A 96 -6.83 -8.21 -0.65
N GLN A 97 -6.55 -7.98 -1.93
CA GLN A 97 -6.98 -6.77 -2.64
C GLN A 97 -7.66 -7.16 -3.94
N LEU A 98 -8.98 -6.89 -4.01
CA LEU A 98 -9.86 -7.27 -5.12
C LEU A 98 -10.58 -6.05 -5.73
N ASP A 99 -10.18 -4.83 -5.38
CA ASP A 99 -10.83 -3.59 -5.82
C ASP A 99 -11.15 -3.55 -7.32
N ASN A 100 -12.21 -2.87 -7.71
CA ASN A 100 -12.57 -2.63 -9.12
C ASN A 100 -12.68 -3.94 -9.92
N ASN A 101 -13.56 -4.82 -9.46
CA ASN A 101 -14.03 -6.02 -10.15
C ASN A 101 -15.57 -6.04 -10.07
N ASP A 102 -16.23 -7.03 -10.68
CA ASP A 102 -17.69 -7.10 -10.74
C ASP A 102 -18.25 -8.33 -10.02
N PHE A 103 -18.24 -8.32 -8.69
CA PHE A 103 -18.85 -9.35 -7.86
C PHE A 103 -20.34 -9.06 -7.61
N SER A 104 -21.03 -8.53 -8.62
CA SER A 104 -22.42 -8.08 -8.58
C SER A 104 -23.34 -9.05 -7.84
N GLY A 105 -24.00 -8.52 -6.80
CA GLY A 105 -24.99 -9.28 -6.02
C GLY A 105 -24.41 -10.30 -5.04
N SER A 106 -23.09 -10.48 -4.99
CA SER A 106 -22.45 -11.31 -3.96
C SER A 106 -22.39 -10.59 -2.62
N VAL A 107 -22.31 -11.37 -1.54
CA VAL A 107 -22.05 -10.87 -0.18
C VAL A 107 -20.59 -11.05 0.20
N ILE A 108 -20.13 -10.31 1.22
CA ILE A 108 -18.86 -10.61 1.89
C ILE A 108 -19.10 -11.81 2.82
N PRO A 109 -18.38 -12.94 2.66
CA PRO A 109 -18.63 -14.13 3.46
C PRO A 109 -18.43 -13.86 4.96
N ALA A 110 -19.38 -14.28 5.79
CA ALA A 110 -19.25 -14.19 7.25
C ALA A 110 -18.03 -14.94 7.79
N SER A 111 -17.53 -15.96 7.05
CA SER A 111 -16.31 -16.68 7.35
C SER A 111 -15.06 -15.79 7.31
N TYR A 112 -15.08 -14.62 6.64
CA TYR A 112 -13.92 -13.73 6.57
C TYR A 112 -13.48 -13.23 7.94
N ARG A 113 -14.35 -13.27 8.94
CA ARG A 113 -13.96 -13.05 10.35
C ARG A 113 -12.87 -14.01 10.85
N ASN A 114 -12.67 -15.15 10.20
CA ASN A 114 -11.74 -16.21 10.60
C ASN A 114 -10.33 -16.06 10.00
N PHE A 115 -10.06 -15.01 9.21
CA PHE A 115 -8.70 -14.74 8.76
C PHE A 115 -7.76 -14.58 9.96
N SER A 116 -6.81 -15.49 10.12
CA SER A 116 -5.93 -15.53 11.30
C SER A 116 -4.80 -14.50 11.24
N ARG A 117 -4.45 -14.05 10.04
CA ARG A 117 -3.20 -13.35 9.75
C ARG A 117 -3.33 -12.16 8.79
N LEU A 118 -4.56 -11.86 8.36
CA LEU A 118 -4.84 -10.79 7.41
C LEU A 118 -4.57 -9.42 8.03
N VAL A 119 -3.92 -8.57 7.26
CA VAL A 119 -3.55 -7.19 7.62
C VAL A 119 -4.33 -6.20 6.76
N LYS A 120 -4.54 -6.52 5.48
CA LYS A 120 -5.28 -5.67 4.55
C LYS A 120 -6.38 -6.44 3.85
N LEU A 121 -7.60 -5.90 3.95
CA LEU A 121 -8.76 -6.29 3.16
C LEU A 121 -9.24 -5.08 2.36
N SER A 122 -9.21 -5.19 1.03
CA SER A 122 -9.66 -4.12 0.13
C SER A 122 -10.57 -4.71 -0.93
N LEU A 123 -11.84 -4.32 -0.89
CA LEU A 123 -12.95 -4.76 -1.73
C LEU A 123 -13.70 -3.54 -2.31
N ARG A 124 -12.98 -2.46 -2.63
CA ARG A 124 -13.58 -1.21 -3.11
C ARG A 124 -14.19 -1.41 -4.50
N ASN A 125 -15.40 -0.88 -4.71
CA ASN A 125 -16.01 -0.85 -6.05
C ASN A 125 -16.12 -2.25 -6.66
N CYS A 126 -16.85 -3.13 -5.96
CA CYS A 126 -16.98 -4.54 -6.27
C CYS A 126 -18.45 -4.97 -6.50
N SER A 127 -19.40 -4.04 -6.48
CA SER A 127 -20.85 -4.30 -6.58
C SER A 127 -21.40 -5.26 -5.50
N LEU A 128 -20.73 -5.33 -4.34
CA LEU A 128 -21.10 -6.23 -3.23
C LEU A 128 -22.34 -5.75 -2.50
N GLN A 129 -23.17 -6.67 -2.02
CA GLN A 129 -24.40 -6.38 -1.27
C GLN A 129 -24.42 -7.08 0.10
N GLY A 130 -25.52 -6.91 0.83
CA GLY A 130 -25.71 -7.50 2.15
C GLY A 130 -25.05 -6.69 3.27
N ALA A 131 -24.91 -7.29 4.45
CA ALA A 131 -24.34 -6.62 5.60
C ALA A 131 -22.80 -6.67 5.62
N VAL A 132 -22.20 -5.71 6.29
CA VAL A 132 -20.77 -5.78 6.66
C VAL A 132 -20.62 -6.91 7.69
N PRO A 133 -19.82 -7.97 7.42
CA PRO A 133 -19.60 -9.02 8.40
C PRO A 133 -18.78 -8.49 9.58
N ASP A 134 -18.93 -9.11 10.75
CA ASP A 134 -18.13 -8.76 11.92
C ASP A 134 -16.68 -9.22 11.74
N LEU A 135 -15.77 -8.28 11.51
CA LEU A 135 -14.33 -8.51 11.30
C LEU A 135 -13.50 -8.33 12.58
N SER A 136 -14.12 -8.13 13.74
CA SER A 136 -13.43 -7.91 15.03
C SER A 136 -12.50 -9.07 15.43
N ARG A 137 -12.75 -10.27 14.91
CA ARG A 137 -11.94 -11.47 15.17
C ARG A 137 -10.64 -11.56 14.38
N ILE A 138 -10.36 -10.62 13.48
CA ILE A 138 -9.11 -10.58 12.71
C ILE A 138 -8.07 -9.78 13.51
N PRO A 139 -7.11 -10.43 14.20
CA PRO A 139 -6.28 -9.77 15.21
C PRO A 139 -5.31 -8.74 14.62
N SER A 140 -4.89 -8.92 13.37
CA SER A 140 -3.85 -8.11 12.73
C SER A 140 -4.39 -7.12 11.68
N LEU A 141 -5.71 -6.99 11.53
CA LEU A 141 -6.30 -6.13 10.52
C LEU A 141 -5.87 -4.67 10.77
N SER A 142 -5.33 -4.02 9.74
CA SER A 142 -4.88 -2.62 9.82
C SER A 142 -5.50 -1.74 8.74
N TYR A 143 -6.01 -2.33 7.66
CA TYR A 143 -6.56 -1.62 6.52
C TYR A 143 -7.83 -2.32 6.03
N LEU A 144 -8.94 -1.60 6.08
CA LEU A 144 -10.24 -2.03 5.57
C LEU A 144 -10.80 -0.97 4.61
N ASP A 145 -10.97 -1.34 3.35
CA ASP A 145 -11.66 -0.53 2.35
C ASP A 145 -12.78 -1.37 1.71
N LEU A 146 -14.03 -1.04 2.05
CA LEU A 146 -15.25 -1.62 1.49
C LEU A 146 -16.07 -0.58 0.72
N SER A 147 -15.45 0.56 0.37
CA SER A 147 -16.14 1.70 -0.22
C SER A 147 -16.72 1.40 -1.60
N ARG A 148 -17.73 2.17 -2.02
CA ARG A 148 -18.35 2.10 -3.35
C ARG A 148 -18.99 0.74 -3.64
N ASN A 149 -19.78 0.22 -2.71
CA ASN A 149 -20.52 -1.02 -2.89
C ASN A 149 -22.02 -0.76 -2.64
N HIS A 150 -22.81 -1.83 -2.54
CA HIS A 150 -24.23 -1.81 -2.18
C HIS A 150 -24.46 -2.41 -0.78
N LEU A 151 -23.48 -2.26 0.13
CA LEU A 151 -23.56 -2.80 1.49
C LEU A 151 -24.64 -2.06 2.28
N ALA A 152 -25.48 -2.80 3.00
CA ALA A 152 -26.63 -2.29 3.73
C ALA A 152 -26.66 -2.81 5.17
N GLY A 153 -27.62 -2.32 5.96
CA GLY A 153 -27.72 -2.67 7.38
C GLY A 153 -26.73 -1.90 8.27
N PRO A 154 -26.63 -2.26 9.55
CA PRO A 154 -25.77 -1.56 10.51
C PRO A 154 -24.29 -1.91 10.32
N ILE A 155 -23.42 -1.01 10.75
CA ILE A 155 -21.99 -1.30 10.93
C ILE A 155 -21.84 -2.15 12.21
N PRO A 156 -21.09 -3.26 12.20
CA PRO A 156 -20.85 -4.07 13.40
C PRO A 156 -20.25 -3.25 14.55
N GLU A 157 -20.78 -3.45 15.77
CA GLU A 157 -20.41 -2.66 16.96
C GLU A 157 -19.09 -3.12 17.63
N ASN A 158 -18.72 -4.39 17.43
CA ASN A 158 -17.51 -4.96 18.05
C ASN A 158 -16.25 -4.21 17.60
N LYS A 159 -15.36 -3.95 18.54
CA LYS A 159 -14.10 -3.26 18.28
C LYS A 159 -13.25 -4.06 17.28
N LEU A 160 -12.77 -3.39 16.23
CA LEU A 160 -11.78 -3.94 15.30
C LEU A 160 -10.39 -4.02 15.96
N SER A 161 -9.41 -4.56 15.25
CA SER A 161 -8.02 -4.64 15.75
C SER A 161 -7.46 -3.27 16.18
N GLU A 162 -6.63 -3.24 17.22
CA GLU A 162 -5.88 -2.04 17.65
C GLU A 162 -4.94 -1.49 16.57
N ASN A 163 -4.60 -2.33 15.59
CA ASN A 163 -3.71 -1.97 14.49
C ASN A 163 -4.42 -1.21 13.36
N MET A 164 -5.73 -0.94 13.48
CA MET A 164 -6.49 -0.24 12.44
C MET A 164 -5.94 1.15 12.15
N THR A 165 -5.57 1.37 10.90
CA THR A 165 -5.06 2.64 10.36
C THR A 165 -6.05 3.28 9.38
N THR A 166 -6.83 2.45 8.68
CA THR A 166 -7.74 2.89 7.63
C THR A 166 -9.03 2.10 7.69
N ILE A 167 -10.16 2.81 7.77
CA ILE A 167 -11.52 2.31 7.59
C ILE A 167 -12.19 3.18 6.54
N ASP A 168 -12.51 2.62 5.39
CA ASP A 168 -13.30 3.29 4.36
C ASP A 168 -14.54 2.48 4.04
N LEU A 169 -15.70 2.99 4.47
CA LEU A 169 -17.03 2.42 4.21
C LEU A 169 -17.90 3.37 3.39
N SER A 170 -17.28 4.38 2.76
CA SER A 170 -17.99 5.41 2.02
C SER A 170 -18.72 4.87 0.78
N ASP A 171 -19.70 5.62 0.29
CA ASP A 171 -20.48 5.28 -0.92
C ASP A 171 -21.13 3.88 -0.81
N ASN A 172 -21.99 3.70 0.20
CA ASN A 172 -22.73 2.46 0.46
C ASN A 172 -24.18 2.78 0.89
N GLN A 173 -24.92 1.77 1.35
CA GLN A 173 -26.30 1.89 1.85
C GLN A 173 -26.41 1.60 3.36
N LEU A 174 -25.34 1.84 4.12
CA LEU A 174 -25.25 1.52 5.55
C LEU A 174 -26.22 2.39 6.37
N LYS A 175 -26.84 1.79 7.38
CA LYS A 175 -27.86 2.40 8.25
C LYS A 175 -27.44 2.31 9.72
N GLY A 176 -28.24 2.87 10.62
CA GLY A 176 -27.99 2.81 12.05
C GLY A 176 -27.00 3.88 12.53
N SER A 177 -26.41 3.66 13.70
CA SER A 177 -25.43 4.54 14.34
C SER A 177 -24.00 4.24 13.92
N ILE A 178 -23.12 5.23 14.11
CA ILE A 178 -21.68 5.04 14.01
C ILE A 178 -21.23 4.29 15.28
N PRO A 179 -20.51 3.16 15.16
CA PRO A 179 -20.04 2.41 16.32
C PRO A 179 -19.19 3.26 17.27
N GLY A 180 -19.50 3.20 18.57
CA GLY A 180 -18.74 3.91 19.60
C GLY A 180 -17.30 3.40 19.72
N SER A 181 -17.09 2.12 19.42
CA SER A 181 -15.80 1.41 19.47
C SER A 181 -14.75 1.97 18.50
N PHE A 182 -15.15 2.76 17.49
CA PHE A 182 -14.21 3.50 16.66
C PHE A 182 -13.41 4.56 17.44
N SER A 183 -13.89 4.96 18.63
CA SER A 183 -13.16 5.89 19.51
C SER A 183 -11.90 5.30 20.13
N ASP A 184 -11.85 3.98 20.20
CA ASP A 184 -10.76 3.26 20.85
C ASP A 184 -9.68 2.83 19.85
N LEU A 185 -9.78 3.26 18.58
CA LEU A 185 -8.82 2.96 17.51
C LEU A 185 -7.75 4.04 17.43
N HIS A 186 -6.81 4.01 18.37
CA HIS A 186 -5.77 5.04 18.54
C HIS A 186 -4.80 5.17 17.34
N SER A 187 -4.68 4.12 16.53
CA SER A 187 -3.82 4.09 15.34
C SER A 187 -4.51 4.60 14.07
N LEU A 188 -5.81 4.93 14.14
CA LEU A 188 -6.62 5.26 12.97
C LEU A 188 -6.21 6.60 12.37
N GLN A 189 -5.96 6.62 11.07
CA GLN A 189 -5.51 7.79 10.32
C GLN A 189 -6.58 8.24 9.33
N LYS A 190 -7.32 7.27 8.78
CA LYS A 190 -8.41 7.52 7.86
C LYS A 190 -9.64 6.76 8.33
N LEU A 191 -10.71 7.51 8.56
CA LEU A 191 -12.06 7.00 8.65
C LEU A 191 -12.86 7.73 7.56
N SER A 192 -13.67 7.02 6.79
CA SER A 192 -14.63 7.63 5.87
C SER A 192 -15.92 6.84 5.87
N LEU A 193 -17.02 7.55 6.11
CA LEU A 193 -18.38 7.01 6.18
C LEU A 193 -19.33 7.79 5.24
N LYS A 194 -18.77 8.62 4.36
CA LYS A 194 -19.48 9.48 3.41
C LYS A 194 -20.51 8.69 2.60
N ASN A 195 -21.58 9.36 2.20
CA ASN A 195 -22.60 8.85 1.28
C ASN A 195 -23.16 7.48 1.72
N ASN A 196 -23.78 7.47 2.90
CA ASN A 196 -24.52 6.35 3.47
C ASN A 196 -25.86 6.88 4.04
N PHE A 197 -26.60 6.02 4.76
CA PHE A 197 -27.85 6.35 5.45
C PHE A 197 -27.68 6.35 6.98
N LEU A 198 -26.52 6.77 7.48
CA LEU A 198 -26.21 6.79 8.91
C LEU A 198 -27.00 7.86 9.66
N THR A 199 -27.38 7.53 10.89
CA THR A 199 -28.20 8.32 11.81
C THR A 199 -27.63 8.26 13.23
N GLY A 200 -28.28 8.92 14.20
CA GLY A 200 -27.83 8.91 15.59
C GLY A 200 -26.69 9.89 15.90
N PRO A 201 -26.19 9.92 17.14
CA PRO A 201 -25.16 10.87 17.56
C PRO A 201 -23.80 10.52 16.94
N VAL A 202 -22.98 11.55 16.70
CA VAL A 202 -21.56 11.39 16.33
C VAL A 202 -20.75 11.31 17.63
N PRO A 203 -20.10 10.18 17.94
CA PRO A 203 -19.34 10.08 19.20
C PRO A 203 -18.16 11.07 19.20
N THR A 204 -18.13 11.96 20.19
CA THR A 204 -17.23 13.13 20.21
C THR A 204 -15.75 12.77 20.38
N ASN A 205 -15.47 11.60 20.96
CA ASN A 205 -14.12 11.15 21.29
C ASN A 205 -13.45 10.38 20.15
N ILE A 206 -14.20 10.01 19.09
CA ILE A 206 -13.62 9.27 17.95
C ILE A 206 -12.44 10.04 17.35
N TRP A 207 -12.51 11.36 17.36
CA TRP A 207 -11.69 12.20 16.49
C TRP A 207 -10.56 12.94 17.22
N GLN A 208 -10.54 12.91 18.56
CA GLN A 208 -9.58 13.66 19.37
C GLN A 208 -8.14 13.18 19.13
N ASN A 209 -7.97 11.87 18.90
CA ASN A 209 -6.65 11.24 18.71
C ASN A 209 -6.24 11.12 17.23
N MET A 210 -7.11 11.49 16.29
CA MET A 210 -6.83 11.38 14.86
C MET A 210 -6.31 12.70 14.28
N SER A 211 -5.16 12.64 13.60
CA SER A 211 -4.62 13.78 12.85
C SER A 211 -5.22 13.80 11.44
N PHE A 212 -6.19 14.69 11.23
CA PHE A 212 -6.79 14.93 9.91
C PHE A 212 -6.43 16.35 9.44
N SER A 213 -6.35 16.53 8.12
CA SER A 213 -6.54 17.88 7.58
C SER A 213 -7.96 18.35 7.90
N THR A 214 -8.14 19.66 8.06
CA THR A 214 -9.47 20.27 8.28
C THR A 214 -10.47 19.84 7.20
N SER A 215 -10.04 19.81 5.94
CA SER A 215 -10.86 19.35 4.81
C SER A 215 -11.24 17.87 4.91
N ALA A 216 -10.34 17.00 5.39
CA ALA A 216 -10.64 15.58 5.57
C ALA A 216 -11.66 15.35 6.71
N ARG A 217 -11.52 16.09 7.82
CA ARG A 217 -12.51 16.09 8.93
C ARG A 217 -13.90 16.45 8.43
N LEU A 218 -14.02 17.53 7.65
CA LEU A 218 -15.29 18.06 7.15
C LEU A 218 -16.03 17.09 6.21
N LYS A 219 -15.35 16.18 5.52
CA LYS A 219 -15.97 15.29 4.52
C LYS A 219 -16.33 13.91 5.05
N LEU A 220 -16.02 13.63 6.31
CA LEU A 220 -16.13 12.31 6.91
C LEU A 220 -17.54 11.68 6.79
N LEU A 221 -18.57 12.46 7.10
CA LEU A 221 -19.97 12.04 7.17
C LEU A 221 -20.83 12.65 6.05
N GLU A 222 -20.21 13.42 5.15
CA GLU A 222 -20.89 14.08 4.02
C GLU A 222 -21.89 13.12 3.34
N GLY A 223 -23.08 13.61 3.00
CA GLY A 223 -24.11 12.81 2.34
C GLY A 223 -24.95 11.90 3.25
N ASN A 224 -24.67 11.82 4.55
CA ASN A 224 -25.49 11.05 5.50
C ASN A 224 -26.66 11.87 6.08
N PRO A 225 -27.80 11.23 6.44
CA PRO A 225 -28.90 11.86 7.16
C PRO A 225 -28.49 12.54 8.47
N VAL A 226 -27.50 12.00 9.20
CA VAL A 226 -26.97 12.60 10.44
C VAL A 226 -26.54 14.07 10.25
N CYS A 227 -26.06 14.44 9.05
CA CYS A 227 -25.64 15.79 8.73
C CYS A 227 -26.76 16.83 8.69
N LYS A 228 -28.03 16.40 8.66
CA LYS A 228 -29.20 17.31 8.67
C LYS A 228 -29.69 17.64 10.08
N ASN A 229 -29.20 16.95 11.10
CA ASN A 229 -29.68 17.11 12.46
C ASN A 229 -28.89 18.22 13.18
N ALA A 230 -29.40 19.46 13.11
CA ALA A 230 -28.79 20.64 13.71
C ALA A 230 -28.62 20.58 15.25
N ASN A 231 -29.32 19.64 15.92
CA ASN A 231 -29.26 19.49 17.37
C ASN A 231 -28.09 18.60 17.85
N LEU A 232 -27.32 17.99 16.95
CA LEU A 232 -26.15 17.19 17.30
C LEU A 232 -24.90 18.08 17.39
N LEU A 233 -24.33 18.18 18.59
CA LEU A 233 -23.10 18.92 18.84
C LEU A 233 -21.98 18.45 17.89
N ASN A 234 -21.26 19.42 17.32
CA ASN A 234 -20.10 19.21 16.44
C ASN A 234 -20.37 18.53 15.09
N VAL A 235 -21.62 18.20 14.73
CA VAL A 235 -21.94 17.54 13.45
C VAL A 235 -21.46 18.34 12.23
N ASN A 236 -21.50 19.67 12.33
CA ASN A 236 -21.05 20.59 11.27
C ASN A 236 -19.55 20.48 10.97
N LEU A 237 -18.72 19.99 11.91
CA LEU A 237 -17.29 19.74 11.70
C LEU A 237 -17.01 18.52 10.81
N PHE A 238 -18.02 17.70 10.56
CA PHE A 238 -17.90 16.41 9.87
C PHE A 238 -18.75 16.31 8.59
N CYS A 239 -19.50 17.36 8.28
CA CYS A 239 -20.56 17.37 7.26
C CYS A 239 -20.44 18.53 6.24
N GLY A 240 -19.24 19.06 6.02
CA GLY A 240 -18.99 20.20 5.12
C GLY A 240 -18.76 19.84 3.65
N SER A 241 -18.92 20.85 2.78
CA SER A 241 -18.51 20.84 1.37
C SER A 241 -17.35 21.83 1.14
N GLU A 242 -16.52 21.57 0.13
CA GLU A 242 -15.23 22.25 -0.13
C GLU A 242 -15.33 23.76 -0.43
N PRO A 243 -14.33 24.56 -0.02
CA PRO A 243 -13.67 25.53 -0.90
C PRO A 243 -12.63 24.83 -1.79
N ARG A 244 -12.46 25.31 -3.02
CA ARG A 244 -11.52 24.81 -4.04
C ARG A 244 -10.10 24.61 -3.48
N GLU A 245 -9.48 23.47 -3.79
CA GLU A 245 -8.12 23.12 -3.39
C GLU A 245 -7.08 24.16 -3.86
N ASP A 246 -6.35 24.75 -2.90
CA ASP A 246 -4.99 25.20 -3.12
C ASP A 246 -4.04 24.01 -2.92
N LYS A 247 -3.14 23.83 -3.89
CA LYS A 247 -2.03 22.87 -3.83
C LYS A 247 -1.21 23.10 -2.56
N MET A 248 -1.26 22.18 -1.61
CA MET A 248 -0.26 22.14 -0.54
C MET A 248 1.05 21.58 -1.09
N LEU A 249 2.03 22.48 -1.26
CA LEU A 249 3.44 22.13 -1.18
C LEU A 249 3.73 21.64 0.25
N THR A 250 4.21 20.41 0.37
CA THR A 250 4.90 19.97 1.58
C THR A 250 6.33 20.51 1.55
N ASN A 251 6.57 21.60 2.28
CA ASN A 251 7.90 21.89 2.79
C ASN A 251 8.14 21.00 4.00
N LEU A 252 8.96 19.97 3.83
CA LEU A 252 9.62 19.30 4.95
C LEU A 252 10.67 20.27 5.49
N ASN A 253 10.32 21.01 6.55
CA ASN A 253 11.32 21.69 7.38
C ASN A 253 12.09 20.62 8.16
N TYR A 254 13.10 20.04 7.52
CA TYR A 254 14.23 19.52 8.27
C TYR A 254 14.98 20.74 8.80
N SER A 255 15.16 20.81 10.13
CA SER A 255 16.15 21.70 10.71
C SER A 255 17.54 21.19 10.31
N THR A 256 17.96 21.51 9.09
CA THR A 256 19.33 21.32 8.65
C THR A 256 20.14 22.46 9.23
N ALA A 257 21.35 22.15 9.73
CA ALA A 257 22.38 23.17 9.83
C ALA A 257 22.38 23.97 8.50
N ASN A 258 22.29 25.30 8.58
CA ASN A 258 22.27 26.17 7.39
C ASN A 258 23.60 26.05 6.66
N CYS A 259 23.72 25.06 5.78
CA CYS A 259 24.86 24.93 4.89
C CYS A 259 24.77 26.01 3.80
N PRO A 260 25.88 26.69 3.48
CA PRO A 260 25.90 27.66 2.39
C PRO A 260 25.40 27.03 1.08
N ILE A 261 24.65 27.81 0.30
CA ILE A 261 24.05 27.39 -0.98
C ILE A 261 25.11 26.87 -1.99
N GLN A 262 26.38 27.22 -1.81
CA GLN A 262 27.53 26.82 -2.64
C GLN A 262 28.49 25.83 -1.97
N ALA A 263 28.09 25.15 -0.88
CA ALA A 263 29.02 24.30 -0.12
C ALA A 263 29.44 23.00 -0.85
N CYS A 264 28.60 22.49 -1.75
CA CYS A 264 28.90 21.27 -2.50
C CYS A 264 29.28 21.57 -3.95
N PRO A 265 30.25 20.84 -4.53
CA PRO A 265 30.50 20.87 -5.97
C PRO A 265 29.21 20.56 -6.74
N THR A 266 28.93 21.30 -7.80
CA THR A 266 27.78 21.02 -8.68
C THR A 266 28.14 20.00 -9.76
N ASP A 267 29.43 19.86 -10.07
CA ASP A 267 29.97 18.81 -10.92
C ASP A 267 29.64 17.43 -10.34
N ASN A 268 29.37 16.46 -11.21
CA ASN A 268 29.14 15.07 -10.82
C ASN A 268 27.96 14.84 -9.84
N PHE A 269 27.01 15.78 -9.78
CA PHE A 269 25.76 15.66 -9.02
C PHE A 269 25.93 15.48 -7.51
N TYR A 270 26.93 16.12 -6.90
CA TYR A 270 27.11 16.09 -5.45
C TYR A 270 26.00 16.92 -4.77
N GLU A 271 25.48 16.40 -3.66
CA GLU A 271 24.42 17.04 -2.88
C GLU A 271 24.78 17.00 -1.39
N TYR A 272 24.16 17.88 -0.60
CA TYR A 272 24.23 17.82 0.84
C TYR A 272 23.51 16.56 1.35
N VAL A 273 24.12 15.86 2.30
CA VAL A 273 23.51 14.72 2.98
C VAL A 273 22.65 15.23 4.16
N PRO A 274 21.30 15.25 4.05
CA PRO A 274 20.45 16.05 4.95
C PRO A 274 20.54 15.67 6.43
N ALA A 275 20.72 14.38 6.70
CA ALA A 275 20.77 13.82 8.04
C ALA A 275 22.20 13.45 8.49
N SER A 276 23.23 13.93 7.78
CA SER A 276 24.62 13.59 8.08
C SER A 276 25.02 14.05 9.48
N PRO A 277 25.74 13.21 10.26
CA PRO A 277 26.31 13.62 11.53
C PRO A 277 27.49 14.61 11.36
N LEU A 278 28.10 14.68 10.17
CA LEU A 278 29.06 15.73 9.83
C LEU A 278 28.34 16.92 9.18
N PRO A 279 28.51 18.15 9.71
CA PRO A 279 27.96 19.36 9.10
C PRO A 279 28.40 19.52 7.65
N CYS A 280 27.46 19.85 6.77
CA CYS A 280 27.72 20.15 5.36
C CYS A 280 28.51 19.07 4.58
N PHE A 281 28.36 17.80 4.96
CA PHE A 281 28.92 16.69 4.19
C PHE A 281 28.26 16.60 2.80
N CYS A 282 29.09 16.60 1.77
CA CYS A 282 28.69 16.52 0.37
C CYS A 282 29.01 15.13 -0.20
N ALA A 283 28.04 14.53 -0.86
CA ALA A 283 28.21 13.24 -1.52
C ALA A 283 27.35 13.10 -2.77
N ALA A 284 27.79 12.27 -3.72
CA ALA A 284 27.01 11.93 -4.91
C ALA A 284 26.02 10.79 -4.59
N PRO A 285 24.69 11.01 -4.65
CA PRO A 285 23.71 9.99 -4.29
C PRO A 285 23.44 9.00 -5.43
N LEU A 286 23.06 7.77 -5.05
CA LEU A 286 22.33 6.87 -5.94
C LEU A 286 20.85 7.26 -5.93
N ARG A 287 20.24 7.40 -7.11
CA ARG A 287 18.85 7.82 -7.26
C ARG A 287 17.97 6.64 -7.65
N ILE A 288 16.94 6.38 -6.85
CA ILE A 288 16.10 5.18 -6.97
C ILE A 288 14.64 5.59 -7.02
N GLY A 289 13.97 5.30 -8.13
CA GLY A 289 12.52 5.32 -8.21
C GLY A 289 11.96 4.06 -7.56
N TYR A 290 11.20 4.22 -6.48
CA TYR A 290 10.66 3.12 -5.69
C TYR A 290 9.15 3.28 -5.52
N ARG A 291 8.42 2.16 -5.49
CA ARG A 291 6.97 2.19 -5.33
C ARG A 291 6.50 1.10 -4.39
N LEU A 292 5.69 1.46 -3.40
CA LEU A 292 4.86 0.51 -2.66
C LEU A 292 3.58 0.28 -3.44
N LYS A 293 3.31 -0.98 -3.83
CA LYS A 293 2.19 -1.35 -4.70
C LYS A 293 0.85 -1.45 -3.95
N SER A 294 0.90 -1.78 -2.67
CA SER A 294 -0.27 -1.95 -1.82
C SER A 294 0.11 -1.86 -0.33
N PRO A 295 0.52 -0.67 0.16
CA PRO A 295 0.73 -0.48 1.58
C PRO A 295 -0.60 -0.60 2.36
N SER A 296 -0.49 -0.95 3.63
CA SER A 296 -1.61 -1.14 4.57
C SER A 296 -1.89 0.12 5.39
N PHE A 297 -1.65 1.29 4.77
CA PHE A 297 -1.97 2.63 5.28
C PHE A 297 -2.39 3.53 4.12
N SER A 298 -3.07 4.64 4.43
CA SER A 298 -3.54 5.62 3.44
C SER A 298 -2.94 7.02 3.63
N TYR A 299 -2.20 7.25 4.72
CA TYR A 299 -1.49 8.50 4.98
C TYR A 299 -0.03 8.18 5.31
N PHE A 300 0.89 8.63 4.45
CA PHE A 300 2.30 8.22 4.51
C PHE A 300 3.16 8.87 5.61
N PRO A 301 2.99 10.15 5.99
CA PRO A 301 3.94 10.83 6.89
C PRO A 301 4.30 10.09 8.19
N PRO A 302 3.36 9.44 8.92
CA PRO A 302 3.68 8.65 10.12
C PRO A 302 4.61 7.46 9.85
N TYR A 303 4.72 7.03 8.60
CA TYR A 303 5.48 5.87 8.15
C TYR A 303 6.80 6.21 7.47
N ILE A 304 7.16 7.48 7.34
CA ILE A 304 8.46 7.90 6.79
C ILE A 304 9.60 7.26 7.60
N GLN A 305 9.63 7.46 8.92
CA GLN A 305 10.71 6.92 9.76
C GLN A 305 10.72 5.38 9.81
N PRO A 306 9.56 4.69 10.00
CA PRO A 306 9.51 3.23 9.87
C PRO A 306 10.01 2.71 8.52
N LEU A 307 9.69 3.39 7.41
CA LEU A 307 10.14 2.97 6.08
C LEU A 307 11.64 3.18 5.93
N GLU A 308 12.18 4.31 6.42
CA GLU A 308 13.63 4.56 6.43
C GLU A 308 14.36 3.43 7.15
N VAL A 309 13.93 3.08 8.37
CA VAL A 309 14.52 1.99 9.16
C VAL A 309 14.43 0.65 8.43
N TYR A 310 13.28 0.34 7.84
CA TYR A 310 13.08 -0.88 7.07
C TYR A 310 14.05 -0.97 5.87
N LEU A 311 14.14 0.10 5.08
CA LEU A 311 14.99 0.14 3.89
C LEU A 311 16.47 0.10 4.27
N THR A 312 16.92 0.93 5.23
CA THR A 312 18.34 0.97 5.61
C THR A 312 18.79 -0.32 6.29
N SER A 313 17.97 -0.92 7.16
CA SER A 313 18.30 -2.22 7.78
C SER A 313 18.44 -3.32 6.73
N SER A 314 17.54 -3.34 5.74
CA SER A 314 17.58 -4.33 4.65
C SER A 314 18.80 -4.15 3.74
N LEU A 315 19.20 -2.89 3.54
CA LEU A 315 20.38 -2.54 2.74
C LEU A 315 21.67 -2.58 3.55
N LYS A 316 21.64 -2.82 4.87
CA LYS A 316 22.78 -2.70 5.79
C LYS A 316 23.44 -1.31 5.76
N LEU A 317 22.61 -0.26 5.68
CA LEU A 317 23.02 1.14 5.70
C LEU A 317 22.66 1.79 7.04
N SER A 318 23.34 2.88 7.36
CA SER A 318 22.93 3.77 8.46
C SER A 318 21.75 4.64 8.04
N ARG A 319 20.89 5.03 8.97
CA ARG A 319 19.67 5.80 8.67
C ARG A 319 19.96 7.12 7.92
N TYR A 320 21.04 7.83 8.26
CA TYR A 320 21.41 9.09 7.61
C TYR A 320 21.78 8.94 6.12
N GLN A 321 22.09 7.71 5.68
CA GLN A 321 22.46 7.42 4.30
C GLN A 321 21.26 7.31 3.37
N LEU A 322 20.03 7.41 3.88
CA LEU A 322 18.82 7.39 3.07
C LEU A 322 18.08 8.72 3.25
N SER A 323 17.64 9.28 2.14
CA SER A 323 16.70 10.38 2.09
C SER A 323 15.55 10.05 1.16
N ILE A 324 14.32 10.30 1.61
CA ILE A 324 13.13 10.29 0.76
C ILE A 324 12.98 11.70 0.19
N ASP A 325 13.31 11.86 -1.07
CA ASP A 325 13.35 13.16 -1.76
C ASP A 325 11.94 13.69 -2.01
N THR A 326 11.10 12.87 -2.64
CA THR A 326 9.69 13.17 -2.89
C THR A 326 8.85 11.90 -2.83
N TYR A 327 7.55 12.04 -2.57
CA TYR A 327 6.58 10.97 -2.66
C TYR A 327 5.22 11.47 -3.16
N SER A 328 4.45 10.59 -3.80
CA SER A 328 3.12 10.90 -4.31
C SER A 328 2.25 9.64 -4.38
N TRP A 329 0.99 9.75 -3.99
CA TRP A 329 -0.01 8.71 -4.24
C TRP A 329 -0.38 8.67 -5.73
N GLU A 330 -0.50 7.46 -6.28
CA GLU A 330 -0.99 7.21 -7.64
C GLU A 330 -2.44 6.67 -7.57
N LYS A 331 -3.06 6.39 -8.72
CA LYS A 331 -4.38 5.75 -8.75
C LYS A 331 -4.34 4.38 -8.08
N GLY A 332 -5.28 4.14 -7.15
CA GLY A 332 -5.29 2.98 -6.26
C GLY A 332 -4.36 3.17 -5.05
N PRO A 333 -4.23 2.18 -4.15
CA PRO A 333 -3.36 2.29 -2.99
C PRO A 333 -1.89 2.08 -3.39
N ARG A 334 -1.32 2.97 -4.20
CA ARG A 334 0.07 2.91 -4.69
C ARG A 334 0.81 4.17 -4.29
N LEU A 335 1.94 4.01 -3.62
CA LEU A 335 2.78 5.12 -3.17
C LEU A 335 4.09 5.10 -3.94
N ARG A 336 4.28 6.08 -4.83
CA ARG A 336 5.53 6.32 -5.52
C ARG A 336 6.43 7.20 -4.66
N MET A 337 7.72 6.92 -4.67
CA MET A 337 8.74 7.74 -4.02
C MET A 337 10.05 7.76 -4.80
N TYR A 338 10.81 8.81 -4.59
CA TYR A 338 12.17 8.96 -5.08
C TYR A 338 13.11 8.95 -3.89
N LEU A 339 14.01 7.97 -3.88
CA LEU A 339 14.97 7.77 -2.82
C LEU A 339 16.36 8.21 -3.28
N LYS A 340 17.10 8.83 -2.35
CA LYS A 340 18.52 9.12 -2.49
C LYS A 340 19.28 8.30 -1.46
N LEU A 341 20.22 7.49 -1.91
CA LEU A 341 21.17 6.78 -1.04
C LEU A 341 22.52 7.48 -1.10
N PHE A 342 23.15 7.68 0.06
CA PHE A 342 24.43 8.35 0.23
C PHE A 342 25.50 7.38 0.78
N PRO A 343 26.77 7.51 0.39
CA PRO A 343 27.85 6.67 0.89
C PRO A 343 28.07 6.87 2.39
N SER A 344 28.71 5.87 3.02
CA SER A 344 29.03 5.94 4.44
C SER A 344 30.17 6.91 4.69
N LEU A 345 30.12 7.57 5.84
CA LEU A 345 31.26 8.31 6.38
C LEU A 345 32.37 7.33 6.74
N ASN A 346 33.35 7.19 5.86
CA ASN A 346 34.57 6.42 6.14
C ASN A 346 35.71 7.37 6.57
N VAL A 347 36.79 6.79 7.10
CA VAL A 347 37.97 7.54 7.59
C VAL A 347 38.58 8.45 6.51
N ASN A 348 38.39 8.12 5.24
CA ASN A 348 38.88 8.88 4.09
C ASN A 348 37.86 9.89 3.52
N HIS A 349 36.69 10.02 4.14
CA HIS A 349 35.56 10.86 3.71
C HIS A 349 35.18 10.68 2.23
N SER A 350 35.10 9.43 1.76
CA SER A 350 34.66 9.13 0.39
C SER A 350 33.25 9.66 0.15
N SER A 351 33.13 10.63 -0.75
CA SER A 351 31.87 11.21 -1.17
C SER A 351 31.14 10.37 -2.24
N THR A 352 31.63 9.19 -2.57
CA THR A 352 31.03 8.26 -3.53
C THR A 352 31.00 6.82 -3.02
N PHE A 353 30.04 6.03 -3.51
CA PHE A 353 30.07 4.57 -3.36
C PHE A 353 31.14 3.94 -4.26
N ASN A 354 31.72 2.82 -3.82
CA ASN A 354 32.54 1.99 -4.72
C ASN A 354 31.64 1.11 -5.61
N VAL A 355 32.21 0.58 -6.70
CA VAL A 355 31.47 -0.21 -7.70
C VAL A 355 30.76 -1.42 -7.08
N SER A 356 31.45 -2.16 -6.20
CA SER A 356 30.90 -3.34 -5.52
C SER A 356 29.66 -3.01 -4.68
N GLU A 357 29.65 -1.86 -4.03
CA GLU A 357 28.54 -1.42 -3.19
C GLU A 357 27.34 -0.95 -4.02
N VAL A 358 27.59 -0.25 -5.13
CA VAL A 358 26.54 0.09 -6.11
C VAL A 358 25.89 -1.20 -6.64
N GLN A 359 26.69 -2.21 -7.01
CA GLN A 359 26.20 -3.49 -7.49
C GLN A 359 25.40 -4.24 -6.42
N ARG A 360 25.88 -4.28 -5.17
CA ARG A 360 25.19 -4.92 -4.05
C ARG A 360 23.82 -4.29 -3.80
N ILE A 361 23.76 -2.96 -3.71
CA ILE A 361 22.51 -2.23 -3.49
C ILE A 361 21.54 -2.47 -4.65
N ARG A 362 21.99 -2.31 -5.89
CA ARG A 362 21.17 -2.57 -7.09
C ARG A 362 20.65 -4.00 -7.08
N HIS A 363 21.50 -4.98 -6.79
CA HIS A 363 21.12 -6.38 -6.73
C HIS A 363 20.00 -6.63 -5.72
N ILE A 364 20.05 -6.07 -4.50
CA ILE A 364 19.00 -6.22 -3.49
C ILE A 364 17.63 -5.68 -3.98
N TYR A 365 17.63 -4.53 -4.66
CA TYR A 365 16.42 -3.97 -5.26
C TYR A 365 15.90 -4.80 -6.45
N THR A 366 16.81 -5.39 -7.24
CA THR A 366 16.44 -6.21 -8.41
C THR A 366 16.27 -7.69 -8.10
N SER A 367 16.53 -8.15 -6.89
CA SER A 367 16.33 -9.55 -6.48
C SER A 367 15.11 -9.71 -5.59
N TRP A 368 14.44 -8.61 -5.21
CA TRP A 368 13.27 -8.62 -4.33
C TRP A 368 13.53 -9.25 -2.96
N THR A 369 14.77 -9.18 -2.47
CA THR A 369 15.20 -9.79 -1.20
C THR A 369 14.93 -8.94 0.04
N PHE A 370 14.25 -7.79 -0.10
CA PHE A 370 13.80 -7.06 1.08
C PHE A 370 12.90 -7.96 1.94
N PRO A 371 13.08 -7.98 3.27
CA PRO A 371 12.20 -8.71 4.18
C PRO A 371 10.74 -8.35 3.91
N GLY A 372 9.84 -9.34 3.93
CA GLY A 372 8.42 -9.06 3.74
C GLY A 372 7.89 -8.15 4.86
N SER A 373 7.22 -7.06 4.49
CA SER A 373 6.49 -6.19 5.43
C SER A 373 5.02 -6.16 5.03
N ALA A 374 4.13 -6.65 5.90
CA ALA A 374 2.70 -6.54 5.67
C ALA A 374 2.19 -5.08 5.75
N LEU A 375 2.95 -4.21 6.42
CA LEU A 375 2.65 -2.78 6.51
C LEU A 375 2.96 -2.04 5.21
N PHE A 376 4.16 -2.23 4.65
CA PHE A 376 4.57 -1.58 3.39
C PHE A 376 4.04 -2.32 2.16
N GLY A 377 3.67 -3.58 2.33
CA GLY A 377 3.19 -4.43 1.25
C GLY A 377 4.28 -4.74 0.22
N PRO A 378 3.90 -5.26 -0.95
CA PRO A 378 4.84 -5.51 -2.02
C PRO A 378 5.35 -4.21 -2.64
N TYR A 379 6.61 -4.21 -3.07
CA TYR A 379 7.24 -3.08 -3.74
C TYR A 379 7.56 -3.35 -5.21
N GLU A 380 7.85 -2.29 -5.95
CA GLU A 380 8.32 -2.27 -7.34
C GLU A 380 9.49 -1.29 -7.47
N LEU A 381 10.56 -1.71 -8.16
CA LEU A 381 11.66 -0.84 -8.56
C LEU A 381 11.28 -0.19 -9.89
N LEU A 382 11.15 1.13 -9.92
CA LEU A 382 10.78 1.88 -11.12
C LEU A 382 12.00 2.23 -11.98
N ASN A 383 13.06 2.68 -11.31
CA ASN A 383 14.35 2.95 -11.95
C ASN A 383 15.47 2.92 -10.92
N PHE A 384 16.68 2.68 -11.41
CA PHE A 384 17.91 2.79 -10.64
C PHE A 384 18.88 3.60 -11.50
N THR A 385 18.95 4.91 -11.25
CA THR A 385 19.63 5.85 -12.16
C THR A 385 21.05 6.10 -11.67
N LEU A 386 22.03 5.69 -12.49
CA LEU A 386 23.45 5.94 -12.26
C LEU A 386 23.86 7.22 -12.99
N LEU A 387 24.27 8.24 -12.23
CA LEU A 387 24.71 9.54 -12.75
C LEU A 387 26.08 9.91 -12.18
N GLY A 388 26.74 10.90 -12.80
CA GLY A 388 28.03 11.43 -12.34
C GLY A 388 29.09 10.34 -12.20
N PRO A 389 29.66 10.14 -10.99
CA PRO A 389 30.76 9.20 -10.77
C PRO A 389 30.36 7.73 -10.98
N TYR A 390 29.06 7.44 -11.12
CA TYR A 390 28.54 6.09 -11.31
C TYR A 390 28.19 5.78 -12.78
N ALA A 391 28.30 6.75 -13.70
CA ALA A 391 27.86 6.59 -15.09
C ALA A 391 28.58 5.42 -15.80
N ASP A 392 29.90 5.30 -15.60
CA ASP A 392 30.72 4.26 -16.25
C ASP A 392 30.55 2.87 -15.61
N SER A 393 29.94 2.81 -14.42
CA SER A 393 29.58 1.53 -13.80
C SER A 393 28.55 0.75 -14.63
N MET A 394 27.94 1.38 -15.65
CA MET A 394 27.01 0.76 -16.59
C MET A 394 27.71 -0.24 -17.54
N TYR A 395 29.00 -0.06 -17.88
CA TYR A 395 29.73 -0.90 -18.83
C TYR A 395 30.11 -2.28 -18.30
N PHE A 396 30.27 -2.45 -16.98
CA PHE A 396 30.54 -3.75 -16.37
C PHE A 396 29.29 -4.63 -16.18
N ILE A 397 28.11 -4.16 -16.59
CA ILE A 397 26.81 -4.73 -16.17
C ILE A 397 26.11 -5.55 -17.26
N LEU A 398 26.48 -5.42 -18.53
CA LEU A 398 25.89 -6.25 -19.60
C LEU A 398 26.31 -7.74 -19.53
N GLN A 399 27.30 -8.10 -18.70
CA GLN A 399 27.73 -9.50 -18.54
C GLN A 399 26.90 -10.33 -17.53
N PHE A 400 26.05 -9.72 -16.70
CA PHE A 400 25.33 -10.44 -15.63
C PHE A 400 23.83 -10.68 -15.86
N PHE A 401 23.30 -10.31 -17.03
CA PHE A 401 21.90 -10.60 -17.41
C PHE A 401 21.71 -11.88 -18.23
N TRP A 402 22.80 -12.61 -18.49
CA TRP A 402 22.76 -13.93 -19.13
C TRP A 402 23.58 -14.91 -18.29
N HIS A 403 23.01 -15.48 -17.23
CA HIS A 403 23.33 -16.82 -16.70
C HIS A 403 22.21 -17.28 -15.76
#